data_AF-A0A2H0L3I2-F1
#
_entry.id   AF-A0A2H0L3I2-F1
#
_cell.length_a   1.000
_cell.length_b   1.000
_cell.length_c   1.000
_cell.angle_alpha   90.00
_cell.angle_beta   90.00
_cell.angle_gamma   90.00
#
_symmetry.space_group_name_H-M   'P 1'
#
loop_
_entity.id
_entity.type
_entity.pdbx_description
1 polymer ?
#
loop_
_entity_poly.entity_id
_entity_poly.type
_entity_poly.pdbx_seq_one_letter_code
_entity_poly.pdbx_strand_id
1 'polypeptide(L)'
;MPGQVSRQSTQALSTATAPYLLKMAKVGVSTALLQDTGLRRGLNTFYGQITYEQVAKDLGLEDKYTEAKQAIMLCDERCRRAVSAMNNGAAKKSLVMA
;
A
#
# COMPACT_ATOMS: atom_id res chain seq x y z
N MET A 1 -22.08 -20.00 6.61
CA MET A 1 -21.34 -18.82 6.07
C MET A 1 -20.92 -17.93 7.25
N PRO A 2 -19.70 -17.35 7.30
CA PRO A 2 -19.21 -16.60 8.48
C PRO A 2 -20.16 -15.47 8.93
N GLY A 3 -20.93 -14.89 8.00
CA GLY A 3 -21.93 -13.86 8.30
C GLY A 3 -23.05 -14.28 9.25
N GLN A 4 -23.32 -15.58 9.42
CA GLN A 4 -24.35 -16.08 10.33
C GLN A 4 -23.92 -16.04 11.81
N VAL A 5 -22.61 -15.99 12.07
CA VAL A 5 -22.01 -15.96 13.42
C VAL A 5 -21.05 -14.78 13.53
N SER A 6 -21.62 -13.57 13.50
CA SER A 6 -20.87 -12.31 13.41
C SER A 6 -19.82 -12.14 14.51
N ARG A 7 -20.18 -12.34 15.79
CA ARG A 7 -19.22 -12.20 16.91
C ARG A 7 -18.03 -13.12 16.79
N GLN A 8 -18.26 -14.41 16.51
CA GLN A 8 -17.21 -15.41 16.39
C GLN A 8 -16.33 -15.13 15.16
N SER A 9 -16.93 -14.77 14.03
CA SER A 9 -16.19 -14.45 12.80
C SER A 9 -15.33 -13.20 12.94
N THR A 10 -15.84 -12.16 13.58
CA THR A 10 -15.06 -10.94 13.86
C THR A 10 -13.90 -11.26 14.78
N GLN A 11 -14.12 -12.00 15.88
CA GLN A 11 -13.04 -12.40 16.78
C GLN A 11 -11.97 -13.23 16.08
N ALA A 12 -12.37 -14.19 15.25
CA ALA A 12 -11.46 -15.01 14.46
C ALA A 12 -10.65 -14.16 13.44
N LEU A 13 -11.32 -13.28 12.69
CA LEU A 13 -10.67 -12.41 11.70
C LEU A 13 -9.73 -11.40 12.35
N SER A 14 -10.16 -10.76 13.44
CA SER A 14 -9.35 -9.78 14.17
C SER A 14 -8.10 -10.42 14.76
N THR A 15 -8.21 -11.64 15.32
CA THR A 15 -7.05 -12.36 15.86
C THR A 15 -6.03 -12.68 14.78
N ALA A 16 -6.50 -13.07 13.58
CA ALA A 16 -5.63 -13.37 12.44
C ALA A 16 -4.97 -12.12 11.83
N THR A 17 -5.67 -10.97 11.80
CA THR A 17 -5.20 -9.73 11.13
C THR A 17 -4.44 -8.77 12.04
N ALA A 18 -4.69 -8.80 13.36
CA ALA A 18 -4.02 -7.98 14.36
C ALA A 18 -2.47 -7.94 14.26
N PRO A 19 -1.74 -9.07 14.08
CA PRO A 19 -0.29 -9.02 14.00
C PRO A 19 0.22 -8.25 12.78
N TYR A 20 -0.46 -8.36 11.63
CA TYR A 20 -0.08 -7.63 10.42
C TYR A 20 -0.31 -6.12 10.58
N LEU A 21 -1.42 -5.73 11.20
CA LEU A 21 -1.75 -4.34 11.47
C LEU A 21 -0.72 -3.70 12.42
N LEU A 22 -0.34 -4.41 13.49
CA LEU A 22 0.69 -3.95 14.42
C LEU A 22 2.07 -3.80 13.76
N LYS A 23 2.44 -4.71 12.85
CA LYS A 23 3.68 -4.57 12.07
C LYS A 23 3.66 -3.29 11.24
N MET A 24 2.60 -3.06 10.47
CA MET A 24 2.46 -1.83 9.67
C MET A 24 2.50 -0.55 10.52
N ALA A 25 1.83 -0.55 11.67
CA ALA A 25 1.79 0.60 12.56
C ALA A 25 3.17 0.95 13.15
N LYS A 26 4.03 -0.06 13.38
CA LYS A 26 5.36 0.14 13.97
C LYS A 26 6.40 0.62 12.98
N VAL A 27 6.47 -0.01 11.79
CA VAL A 27 7.56 0.26 10.84
C VAL A 27 7.14 1.10 9.62
N GLY A 28 5.84 1.24 9.39
CA GLY A 28 5.28 1.83 8.18
C GLY A 28 4.89 0.78 7.12
N VAL A 29 4.05 1.18 6.16
CA VAL A 29 3.49 0.27 5.16
C VAL A 29 4.56 -0.26 4.20
N SER A 30 5.41 0.62 3.66
CA SER A 30 6.44 0.25 2.68
C SER A 30 7.46 -0.75 3.23
N THR A 31 7.93 -0.52 4.46
CA THR A 31 8.91 -1.38 5.15
C THR A 31 8.28 -2.69 5.60
N ALA A 32 7.04 -2.67 6.12
CA ALA A 32 6.32 -3.88 6.51
C ALA A 32 6.11 -4.84 5.33
N LEU A 33 5.78 -4.31 4.15
CA LEU A 33 5.62 -5.08 2.92
C LEU A 33 6.94 -5.65 2.37
N LEU A 34 8.08 -5.03 2.67
CA LEU A 34 9.39 -5.55 2.28
C LEU A 34 9.87 -6.66 3.23
N GLN A 35 9.52 -6.57 4.51
CA GLN A 35 9.92 -7.54 5.55
C GLN A 35 9.07 -8.82 5.53
N ASP A 36 7.77 -8.72 5.25
CA ASP A 36 6.84 -9.86 5.29
C ASP A 36 6.38 -10.25 3.87
N THR A 37 6.91 -11.36 3.36
CA THR A 37 6.57 -11.88 2.02
C THR A 37 5.11 -12.32 1.91
N GLY A 38 4.49 -12.76 3.01
CA GLY A 38 3.08 -13.12 3.05
C GLY A 38 2.20 -11.88 2.86
N LEU A 39 2.54 -10.82 3.58
CA LEU A 39 1.84 -9.53 3.47
C LEU A 39 2.01 -8.91 2.08
N ARG A 40 3.19 -9.03 1.48
CA ARG A 40 3.48 -8.53 0.13
C ARG A 40 2.63 -9.20 -0.95
N ARG A 41 2.35 -10.50 -0.82
CA ARG A 41 1.50 -11.24 -1.79
C ARG A 41 0.05 -10.77 -1.77
N GLY A 42 -0.42 -10.20 -0.66
CA GLY A 42 -1.76 -9.63 -0.54
C GLY A 42 -1.90 -8.21 -1.11
N LEU A 43 -0.83 -7.63 -1.65
CA LEU A 43 -0.84 -6.29 -2.23
C LEU A 43 -1.46 -6.32 -3.64
N ASN A 44 -2.64 -5.71 -3.79
CA ASN A 44 -3.32 -5.64 -5.09
C ASN A 44 -3.04 -4.34 -5.84
N THR A 45 -3.01 -3.21 -5.13
CA THR A 45 -2.78 -1.90 -5.71
C THR A 45 -1.86 -1.07 -4.84
N PHE A 46 -1.05 -0.23 -5.48
CA PHE A 46 -0.15 0.68 -4.78
C PHE A 46 0.12 1.92 -5.63
N TYR A 47 -0.22 3.11 -5.12
CA TYR A 47 -0.02 4.41 -5.80
C TYR A 47 -0.49 4.44 -7.27
N GLY A 48 -1.66 3.86 -7.55
CA GLY A 48 -2.27 3.85 -8.89
C GLY A 48 -1.74 2.77 -9.84
N GLN A 49 -0.81 1.92 -9.38
CA GLN A 49 -0.37 0.72 -10.11
C GLN A 49 -1.06 -0.53 -9.57
N ILE A 50 -1.27 -1.52 -10.45
CA ILE A 50 -1.78 -2.85 -10.08
C ILE A 50 -0.58 -3.77 -9.85
N THR A 51 -0.52 -4.39 -8.68
CA THR A 51 0.62 -5.24 -8.28
C THR A 51 0.33 -6.73 -8.29
N TYR A 52 -0.93 -7.09 -8.57
CA TYR A 52 -1.38 -8.48 -8.64
C TYR A 52 -1.75 -8.84 -10.08
N GLU A 53 -1.03 -9.81 -10.63
CA GLU A 53 -1.06 -10.16 -12.06
C GLU A 53 -2.43 -10.63 -12.52
N GLN A 54 -3.09 -11.49 -11.73
CA GLN A 54 -4.38 -12.07 -12.11
C GLN A 54 -5.47 -10.99 -12.14
N VAL A 55 -5.44 -10.02 -11.22
CA VAL A 55 -6.41 -8.90 -11.22
C VAL A 55 -6.21 -8.00 -12.44
N ALA A 56 -4.96 -7.80 -12.89
CA ALA A 56 -4.69 -7.03 -14.10
C ALA A 56 -5.24 -7.74 -15.35
N LYS A 57 -5.05 -9.07 -15.44
CA LYS A 57 -5.57 -9.90 -16.53
C LYS A 57 -7.10 -9.93 -16.58
N ASP A 58 -7.73 -10.19 -15.44
CA ASP A 58 -9.19 -10.31 -15.35
C ASP A 58 -9.91 -8.99 -15.68
N LEU A 59 -9.28 -7.85 -15.39
CA LEU A 59 -9.84 -6.52 -15.66
C LEU A 59 -9.40 -5.92 -17.01
N GLY A 60 -8.56 -6.61 -17.78
CA GLY A 60 -7.99 -6.08 -19.03
C GLY A 60 -7.10 -4.84 -18.82
N LEU A 61 -6.44 -4.73 -17.67
CA LEU A 61 -5.59 -3.59 -17.26
C LEU A 61 -4.12 -3.99 -17.18
N GLU A 62 -3.66 -4.80 -18.13
CA GLU A 62 -2.30 -5.34 -18.18
C GLU A 62 -1.23 -4.23 -18.28
N ASP A 63 -1.55 -3.12 -18.95
CA ASP A 63 -0.66 -1.95 -19.09
C ASP A 63 -0.29 -1.28 -17.76
N LYS A 64 -1.10 -1.49 -16.71
CA LYS A 64 -0.91 -0.91 -15.37
C LYS A 64 -0.29 -1.89 -14.38
N TYR A 65 0.13 -3.05 -14.85
CA TYR A 65 0.76 -4.05 -13.99
C TYR A 65 2.21 -3.67 -13.68
N THR A 66 2.59 -3.73 -12.42
CA THR A 66 3.97 -3.55 -11.96
C THR A 66 4.26 -4.55 -10.85
N GLU A 67 5.46 -5.14 -10.83
CA GLU A 67 5.82 -6.07 -9.77
C GLU A 67 5.75 -5.39 -8.39
N ALA A 68 5.15 -6.06 -7.39
CA ALA A 68 4.92 -5.50 -6.06
C ALA A 68 6.19 -4.91 -5.42
N LYS A 69 7.35 -5.55 -5.58
CA LYS A 69 8.63 -5.06 -5.04
C LYS A 69 9.07 -3.75 -5.71
N GLN A 70 8.88 -3.65 -7.02
CA GLN A 70 9.25 -2.48 -7.81
C GLN A 70 8.33 -1.30 -7.51
N ALA A 71 7.02 -1.55 -7.37
CA ALA A 71 6.04 -0.53 -7.00
C ALA A 71 6.34 0.11 -5.63
N ILE A 72 6.77 -0.70 -4.66
CA ILE A 72 7.16 -0.21 -3.32
C ILE A 72 8.42 0.67 -3.40
N MET A 73 9.44 0.24 -4.15
CA MET A 73 10.69 1.01 -4.32
C MET A 73 10.48 2.33 -5.07
N LEU A 74 9.66 2.33 -6.13
CA LEU A 74 9.30 3.53 -6.89
C LEU A 74 8.57 4.57 -6.02
N CYS A 75 7.74 4.11 -5.08
CA CYS A 75 7.08 4.99 -4.14
C CYS A 75 8.07 5.62 -3.15
N ASP A 76 9.00 4.85 -2.60
CA ASP A 76 9.96 5.40 -1.64
C ASP A 76 10.78 6.53 -2.28
N GLU A 77 11.17 6.38 -3.54
CA GLU A 77 11.80 7.47 -4.30
C GLU A 77 10.87 8.65 -4.56
N ARG A 78 9.61 8.43 -4.97
CA ARG A 78 8.66 9.54 -5.19
C ARG A 78 8.36 10.29 -3.90
N CYS A 79 8.20 9.58 -2.79
CA CYS A 79 7.97 10.15 -1.47
C CYS A 79 9.21 10.93 -1.01
N ARG A 80 10.41 10.39 -1.19
CA ARG A 80 11.68 11.08 -0.89
C ARG A 80 11.88 12.33 -1.75
N ARG A 81 11.51 12.30 -3.03
CA ARG A 81 11.50 13.47 -3.93
C ARG A 81 10.44 14.49 -3.51
N ALA A 82 9.24 14.07 -3.13
CA ALA A 82 8.18 14.96 -2.65
C ALA A 82 8.56 15.64 -1.32
N VAL A 83 9.14 14.90 -0.37
CA VAL A 83 9.63 15.44 0.91
C VAL A 83 10.82 16.37 0.70
N SER A 84 11.75 16.04 -0.21
CA SER A 84 12.85 16.96 -0.59
C SER A 84 12.34 18.24 -1.24
N ALA A 85 11.30 18.15 -2.10
CA ALA A 85 10.64 19.32 -2.67
C ALA A 85 9.90 20.17 -1.62
N MET A 86 9.34 19.55 -0.58
CA MET A 86 8.71 20.24 0.55
C MET A 86 9.74 20.93 1.47
N ASN A 87 10.88 20.29 1.75
CA ASN A 87 11.94 20.86 2.60
C ASN A 87 12.72 22.00 1.92
N ASN A 88 12.76 22.05 0.58
CA ASN A 88 13.44 23.10 -0.18
C ASN A 88 12.59 24.37 -0.44
N GLY A 89 11.48 24.57 0.30
CA GLY A 89 10.86 25.90 0.41
C GLY A 89 10.13 26.44 -0.83
N ALA A 90 9.73 25.62 -1.80
CA ALA A 90 9.00 26.07 -2.99
C ALA A 90 7.47 26.23 -2.79
N ALA A 91 6.94 25.90 -1.61
CA ALA A 91 5.49 25.88 -1.35
C ALA A 91 4.90 27.18 -0.74
N LYS A 92 5.60 28.32 -0.82
CA LYS A 92 5.03 29.63 -0.43
C LYS A 92 4.59 30.53 -1.59
N LYS A 93 4.89 30.20 -2.85
CA LYS A 93 4.60 31.10 -3.99
C LYS A 93 3.33 30.78 -4.79
N SER A 94 2.74 29.59 -4.67
CA SER A 94 1.55 29.23 -5.47
C SER A 94 0.20 29.47 -4.76
N LEU A 95 0.18 29.86 -3.49
CA LEU A 95 -1.07 30.07 -2.73
C LEU A 95 -1.46 31.54 -2.53
N VAL A 96 -0.79 32.48 -3.22
CA VAL A 96 -1.11 33.94 -3.17
C VAL A 96 -1.53 34.51 -4.55
N MET A 97 -1.50 33.73 -5.64
CA MET A 97 -1.82 34.23 -6.98
C MET A 97 -2.54 33.18 -7.85
N ALA A 98 -3.73 32.76 -7.44
CA ALA A 98 -4.78 32.22 -8.32
C ALA A 98 -6.13 32.25 -7.58
#